data_AF-A0A9D4USS5-F1
#
_entry.id   AF-A0A9D4USS5-F1
#
_cell.length_a   1.000
_cell.length_b   1.000
_cell.length_c   1.000
_cell.angle_alpha   90.00
_cell.angle_beta   90.00
_cell.angle_gamma   90.00
#
_symmetry.space_group_name_H-M   'P 1'
#
loop_
_entity.id
_entity.type
_entity.pdbx_description
1 polymer ?
#
loop_
_entity_poly.entity_id
_entity_poly.type
_entity_poly.pdbx_seq_one_letter_code
_entity_poly.pdbx_strand_id
1 'polypeptide(L)'
;MEGKKACESLGDRAQFALVANVEKNLHEVGNSARQYRILPSSDMVFEILTSTKTCVVDAYCNTYSGVISPIVDASEDASDQLKPPATRRPPGRPKKLRIRTKDRFKEKRIFTCSRCGGLGHNEHSCKAPIAD
;
A
#
# COMPACT_ATOMS: atom_id res chain seq x y z
N MET A 1 37.56 40.26 -42.61
CA MET A 1 37.12 39.26 -43.61
C MET A 1 37.60 37.91 -43.13
N GLU A 2 36.99 37.31 -42.11
CA GLU A 2 35.67 36.64 -42.12
C GLU A 2 35.58 35.46 -43.09
N GLY A 3 35.34 34.28 -42.50
CA GLY A 3 34.59 33.18 -43.11
C GLY A 3 35.42 32.12 -43.85
N LYS A 4 35.22 30.81 -43.69
CA LYS A 4 34.25 30.03 -42.91
C LYS A 4 34.93 28.67 -42.67
N LYS A 5 35.14 28.25 -41.42
CA LYS A 5 35.28 26.82 -41.14
C LYS A 5 33.88 26.24 -41.25
N ALA A 6 33.65 25.37 -42.23
CA ALA A 6 32.43 24.58 -42.30
C ALA A 6 32.36 23.75 -41.01
N CYS A 7 31.36 24.04 -40.19
CA CYS A 7 30.96 23.17 -39.10
C CYS A 7 30.13 22.07 -39.75
N GLU A 8 30.68 20.87 -39.85
CA GLU A 8 29.93 19.67 -40.23
C GLU A 8 28.88 19.43 -39.14
N SER A 9 27.63 19.81 -39.42
CA SER A 9 26.52 19.68 -38.48
C SER A 9 26.09 18.22 -38.37
N LEU A 10 26.45 17.61 -37.24
CA LEU A 10 25.58 16.80 -36.38
C LEU A 10 24.28 16.32 -37.02
N GLY A 11 24.22 15.02 -37.30
CA GLY A 11 22.95 14.38 -37.58
C GLY A 11 23.02 12.95 -38.08
N ASP A 12 24.13 12.23 -37.90
CA ASP A 12 24.10 10.77 -38.01
C ASP A 12 23.02 10.29 -37.04
N ARG A 13 21.88 9.83 -37.58
CA ARG A 13 20.87 9.10 -36.83
C ARG A 13 21.58 7.90 -36.26
N ALA A 14 22.12 8.04 -35.06
CA ALA A 14 22.73 6.96 -34.34
C ALA A 14 21.64 5.89 -34.19
N GLN A 15 21.68 4.90 -35.06
CA GLN A 15 20.96 3.66 -34.89
C GLN A 15 21.67 2.95 -33.76
N PHE A 16 21.33 3.34 -32.53
CA PHE A 16 21.70 2.56 -31.36
C PHE A 16 20.91 1.26 -31.44
N ALA A 17 21.55 0.24 -32.01
CA ALA A 17 21.05 -1.12 -31.90
C ALA A 17 21.06 -1.49 -30.42
N LEU A 18 19.93 -1.99 -29.93
CA LEU A 18 19.87 -2.49 -28.57
C LEU A 18 20.78 -3.71 -28.47
N VAL A 19 21.36 -3.92 -27.30
CA VAL A 19 22.13 -5.14 -27.06
C VAL A 19 21.15 -6.32 -27.14
N ALA A 20 21.55 -7.41 -27.81
CA ALA A 20 20.66 -8.56 -28.10
C ALA A 20 19.88 -9.10 -26.89
N ASN A 21 20.45 -9.01 -25.68
CA ASN A 21 19.74 -9.40 -24.46
C ASN A 21 18.55 -8.48 -24.13
N VAL A 22 18.70 -7.18 -24.36
CA VAL A 22 17.63 -6.19 -24.18
C VAL A 22 16.51 -6.42 -25.19
N GLU A 23 16.86 -6.71 -26.45
CA GLU A 23 15.86 -7.03 -27.49
C GLU A 23 15.05 -8.29 -27.15
N LYS A 24 15.73 -9.34 -26.68
CA LYS A 24 15.08 -10.57 -26.22
C LYS A 24 14.14 -10.31 -25.03
N ASN A 25 14.61 -9.55 -24.03
CA ASN A 25 13.80 -9.19 -22.87
C ASN A 25 12.57 -8.36 -23.29
N LEU A 26 12.71 -7.41 -24.21
CA LEU A 26 11.60 -6.62 -24.72
C LEU A 26 10.59 -7.47 -25.49
N HIS A 27 11.05 -8.47 -26.25
CA HIS A 27 10.18 -9.40 -26.95
C HIS A 27 9.42 -10.32 -25.98
N GLU A 28 10.08 -10.85 -24.95
CA GLU A 28 9.45 -11.68 -23.92
C GLU A 28 8.42 -10.90 -23.09
N VAL A 29 8.78 -9.68 -22.66
CA VAL A 29 7.85 -8.78 -21.96
C VAL A 29 6.71 -8.37 -22.90
N GLY A 30 6.98 -8.08 -24.17
CA GLY A 30 5.95 -7.72 -25.15
C GLY A 30 4.97 -8.85 -25.46
N ASN A 31 5.43 -10.11 -25.42
CA ASN A 31 4.59 -11.30 -25.66
C ASN A 31 3.79 -11.72 -24.43
N SER A 32 4.31 -11.46 -23.22
CA SER A 32 3.59 -11.71 -21.97
C SER A 32 2.67 -10.56 -21.56
N ALA A 33 2.92 -9.35 -22.07
CA ALA A 33 2.10 -8.18 -21.82
C ALA A 33 0.76 -8.24 -22.58
N ARG A 34 -0.25 -7.57 -22.01
CA ARG A 34 -1.52 -7.36 -22.70
C ARG A 34 -1.32 -6.40 -23.87
N GLN A 35 -1.64 -6.85 -25.08
CA GLN A 35 -1.54 -6.05 -26.28
C GLN A 35 -2.91 -5.44 -26.62
N TYR A 36 -2.94 -4.11 -26.74
CA TYR A 36 -4.09 -3.34 -27.19
C TYR A 36 -3.74 -2.65 -28.50
N ARG A 37 -4.62 -2.73 -29.50
CA ARG A 37 -4.54 -1.88 -30.69
C ARG A 37 -5.53 -0.75 -30.52
N ILE A 38 -5.01 0.47 -30.42
CA ILE A 38 -5.82 1.68 -30.35
C ILE A 38 -6.03 2.20 -31.77
N LEU A 39 -7.28 2.28 -32.20
CA LEU A 39 -7.69 2.83 -33.49
C LEU A 39 -8.38 4.18 -33.26
N PRO A 40 -8.02 5.23 -34.02
CA PRO A 40 -8.75 6.49 -33.97
C PRO A 40 -10.14 6.30 -34.61
N SER A 41 -11.20 6.70 -33.90
CA SER A 41 -12.59 6.66 -34.39
C SER A 41 -13.14 8.08 -34.62
N SER A 42 -12.73 9.05 -33.78
CA SER A 42 -12.90 10.50 -34.00
C SER A 42 -11.82 11.30 -33.25
N ASP A 43 -11.87 12.64 -33.29
CA ASP A 43 -10.91 13.53 -32.60
C ASP A 43 -10.82 13.26 -31.08
N MET A 44 -11.87 12.71 -30.47
CA MET A 44 -11.93 12.45 -29.02
C MET A 44 -12.30 11.00 -28.68
N VAL A 45 -12.49 10.14 -29.68
CA VAL A 45 -12.92 8.74 -29.48
C VAL A 45 -11.93 7.79 -30.12
N PHE A 46 -11.48 6.83 -29.33
CA PHE A 46 -10.59 5.77 -29.77
C PHE A 46 -11.26 4.41 -29.55
N GLU A 47 -11.16 3.54 -30.53
CA GLU A 47 -11.56 2.15 -30.43
C GLU A 47 -10.38 1.31 -29.94
N ILE A 48 -10.59 0.51 -28.89
CA ILE A 48 -9.57 -0.35 -28.31
C ILE A 48 -9.88 -1.79 -28.70
N LEU A 49 -9.04 -2.37 -29.56
CA LEU A 49 -9.14 -3.78 -29.96
C LEU A 49 -8.18 -4.63 -29.13
N THR A 50 -8.70 -5.67 -28.48
CA THR A 50 -7.91 -6.70 -27.76
C THR A 50 -7.80 -7.97 -28.59
N SER A 51 -6.61 -8.59 -28.63
CA SER A 51 -6.40 -9.85 -29.36
C SER A 51 -7.01 -11.07 -28.65
N THR A 52 -7.12 -11.02 -27.33
CA THR A 52 -7.77 -12.05 -26.52
C THR A 52 -9.12 -11.54 -26.04
N LYS A 53 -10.19 -12.26 -26.39
CA LYS A 53 -11.54 -12.12 -25.82
C LYS A 53 -11.56 -12.62 -24.36
N THR A 54 -10.73 -12.05 -23.50
CA THR A 54 -11.07 -12.01 -22.08
C THR A 54 -11.41 -10.57 -21.79
N CYS A 55 -12.59 -10.20 -22.26
CA CYS A 55 -13.14 -8.88 -22.03
C CYS A 55 -13.14 -8.70 -20.51
N VAL A 56 -12.49 -7.65 -20.01
CA VAL A 56 -12.56 -7.30 -18.58
C VAL A 56 -14.02 -7.25 -18.14
N VAL A 57 -14.91 -6.88 -19.07
CA VAL A 57 -16.36 -6.95 -18.92
C VAL A 57 -16.85 -8.37 -18.66
N ASP A 58 -16.43 -9.40 -19.39
CA ASP A 58 -16.88 -10.79 -19.16
C ASP A 58 -16.43 -11.30 -17.77
N ALA A 59 -15.18 -11.01 -17.38
CA ALA A 59 -14.68 -11.37 -16.06
C ALA A 59 -15.43 -10.62 -14.95
N TYR A 60 -15.64 -9.31 -15.13
CA TYR A 60 -16.40 -8.46 -14.21
C TYR A 60 -17.86 -8.93 -14.09
N CYS A 61 -18.56 -9.09 -15.22
CA CYS A 61 -19.92 -9.59 -15.28
C CYS A 61 -20.05 -10.97 -14.65
N ASN A 62 -19.09 -11.88 -14.86
CA ASN A 62 -19.09 -13.18 -14.20
C ASN A 62 -18.88 -13.06 -12.69
N THR A 63 -17.95 -12.22 -12.21
CA THR A 63 -17.70 -12.04 -10.77
C THR A 63 -18.91 -11.50 -10.02
N TYR A 64 -19.73 -10.65 -10.66
CA TYR A 64 -20.94 -10.06 -10.08
C TYR A 64 -22.23 -10.71 -10.60
N SER A 65 -22.14 -11.88 -11.25
CA SER A 65 -23.33 -12.59 -11.78
C SER A 65 -24.20 -13.20 -10.69
N GLY A 66 -23.64 -13.45 -9.50
CA GLY A 66 -24.35 -13.99 -8.34
C GLY A 66 -25.21 -12.95 -7.63
N VAL A 67 -26.31 -13.41 -7.02
CA VAL A 67 -27.15 -12.57 -6.15
C VAL A 67 -26.40 -12.26 -4.85
N ILE A 68 -26.10 -10.99 -4.61
CA ILE A 68 -25.55 -10.51 -3.33
C ILE A 68 -26.73 -10.25 -2.41
N SER A 69 -27.03 -11.22 -1.54
CA SER A 69 -28.02 -11.03 -0.49
C SER A 69 -27.48 -10.10 0.59
N PRO A 70 -28.29 -9.15 1.09
CA PRO A 70 -27.92 -8.41 2.28
C PRO A 70 -27.65 -9.39 3.40
N ILE A 71 -26.61 -9.12 4.19
CA ILE A 71 -26.39 -9.84 5.44
C ILE A 71 -27.62 -9.52 6.28
N VAL A 72 -28.50 -10.52 6.45
CA VAL A 72 -29.59 -10.40 7.40
C VAL A 72 -28.93 -10.25 8.76
N ASP A 73 -29.17 -9.12 9.41
CA ASP A 73 -28.85 -8.96 10.81
C ASP A 73 -29.61 -10.09 11.51
N ALA A 74 -28.88 -11.12 11.94
CA ALA A 74 -29.41 -12.19 12.77
C ALA A 74 -29.81 -11.55 14.10
N SER A 75 -30.96 -10.89 14.08
CA SER A 75 -31.66 -10.34 15.23
C SER A 75 -32.56 -11.43 15.78
N GLU A 76 -31.93 -12.52 16.19
CA GLU A 76 -32.51 -13.42 17.18
C GLU A 76 -31.56 -13.42 18.38
N ASP A 77 -31.87 -12.51 19.31
CA ASP A 77 -31.60 -12.62 20.75
C ASP A 77 -30.22 -13.15 21.17
N ALA A 78 -29.15 -12.54 20.66
CA ALA A 78 -27.92 -12.48 21.44
C ALA A 78 -27.92 -11.16 22.24
N SER A 79 -28.56 -11.20 23.41
CA SER A 79 -28.33 -10.24 24.51
C SER A 79 -26.89 -10.32 25.06
N ASP A 80 -25.93 -10.72 24.25
CA ASP A 80 -24.51 -10.57 24.51
C ASP A 80 -24.14 -9.14 24.14
N GLN A 81 -24.48 -8.21 25.04
CA GLN A 81 -23.88 -6.88 25.04
C GLN A 81 -22.36 -7.06 25.08
N LEU A 82 -21.73 -6.96 23.91
CA LEU A 82 -20.28 -6.99 23.79
C LEU A 82 -19.73 -5.80 24.56
N LYS A 83 -19.36 -6.03 25.82
CA LYS A 83 -18.72 -5.02 26.64
C LYS A 83 -17.37 -4.67 25.99
N PRO A 84 -16.99 -3.38 25.97
CA PRO A 84 -15.63 -3.04 25.56
C PRO A 84 -14.64 -3.80 26.44
N PRO A 85 -13.45 -4.17 25.92
CA PRO A 85 -12.43 -4.82 26.72
C PRO A 85 -12.21 -4.04 28.01
N ALA A 86 -12.25 -4.71 29.16
CA ALA A 86 -12.08 -4.09 30.49
C ALA A 86 -10.69 -3.45 30.70
N THR A 87 -9.84 -3.40 29.67
CA THR A 87 -8.51 -2.82 29.70
C THR A 87 -8.41 -1.71 28.66
N ARG A 88 -7.76 -0.60 29.02
CA ARG A 88 -7.38 0.42 28.05
C ARG A 88 -6.36 -0.16 27.09
N ARG A 89 -6.41 0.26 25.82
CA ARG A 89 -5.36 -0.06 24.84
C ARG A 89 -4.00 0.34 25.43
N PRO A 90 -3.01 -0.56 25.47
CA PRO A 90 -1.68 -0.19 25.95
C PRO A 90 -1.13 0.95 25.09
N PRO A 91 -0.22 1.78 25.65
CA PRO A 91 0.46 2.79 24.85
C PRO A 91 1.03 2.12 23.61
N GLY A 92 0.82 2.75 22.45
CA GLY A 92 1.25 2.23 21.15
C GLY A 92 2.77 2.09 21.05
N ARG A 93 3.31 2.18 19.82
CA ARG A 93 4.75 2.02 19.58
C ARG A 93 5.58 2.78 20.63
N PRO A 94 6.45 2.09 21.41
CA PRO A 94 7.35 2.75 22.34
C PRO A 94 8.07 3.87 21.61
N LYS A 95 8.02 5.10 22.16
CA LYS A 95 8.77 6.23 21.60
C LYS A 95 10.21 5.75 21.46
N LYS A 96 10.80 5.88 20.26
CA LYS A 96 12.19 5.49 19.97
C LYS A 96 13.04 5.88 21.18
N LEU A 97 13.67 4.89 21.81
CA LEU A 97 14.44 5.09 23.05
C LEU A 97 15.42 6.25 22.85
N ARG A 98 15.09 7.41 23.42
CA ARG A 98 16.01 8.54 23.43
C ARG A 98 17.12 8.18 24.42
N ILE A 99 18.29 7.83 23.91
CA ILE A 99 19.50 7.70 24.71
C ILE A 99 19.84 9.10 25.25
N ARG A 100 19.48 9.39 26.50
CA ARG A 100 19.92 10.60 27.20
C ARG A 100 21.32 10.35 27.73
N THR A 101 22.30 11.13 27.27
CA THR A 101 23.73 10.97 27.56
C THR A 101 24.13 11.35 29.00
N LYS A 102 23.27 11.98 29.80
CA LYS A 102 23.66 12.59 31.09
C LYS A 102 23.05 11.98 32.37
N ASP A 103 22.27 10.91 32.31
CA ASP A 103 21.48 10.46 33.48
C ASP A 103 21.40 8.93 33.65
N ARG A 104 22.46 8.19 33.28
CA ARG A 104 22.48 6.72 33.34
C ARG A 104 22.52 6.13 34.76
N PHE A 105 22.67 6.96 35.79
CA PHE A 105 22.89 6.52 37.18
C PHE A 105 21.89 7.05 38.21
N LYS A 106 20.82 7.74 37.80
CA LYS A 106 19.75 8.06 38.75
C LYS A 106 18.87 6.84 38.96
N GLU A 107 18.82 6.36 40.20
CA GLU A 107 17.83 5.38 40.63
C GLU A 107 16.44 5.85 40.21
N LYS A 108 15.77 5.04 39.38
CA LYS A 108 14.40 5.33 38.98
C LYS A 108 13.56 5.19 40.24
N ARG A 109 12.97 6.30 40.70
CA ARG A 109 12.00 6.26 41.81
C ARG A 109 10.94 5.19 41.51
N ILE A 110 10.84 4.21 42.39
CA ILE A 110 9.77 3.22 42.36
C ILE A 110 8.52 3.93 42.84
N PHE A 111 7.46 3.86 42.06
CA PHE A 111 6.18 4.46 42.39
C PHE A 111 5.10 3.37 42.35
N THR A 112 4.05 3.59 43.14
CA THR A 112 2.87 2.72 43.24
C THR A 112 1.86 3.12 42.17
N CYS A 113 1.20 2.13 41.57
CA CYS A 113 0.07 2.36 40.69
C CYS A 113 -1.15 2.78 41.52
N SER A 114 -1.74 3.95 41.24
CA SER A 114 -2.99 4.42 41.87
C SER A 114 -4.16 3.45 41.70
N ARG A 115 -4.12 2.60 40.67
CA ARG A 115 -5.24 1.73 40.29
C ARG A 115 -5.17 0.32 40.85
N CYS A 116 -3.99 -0.31 40.86
CA CYS A 116 -3.84 -1.68 41.37
C CYS A 116 -2.92 -1.80 42.58
N GLY A 117 -2.31 -0.69 43.04
CA GLY A 117 -1.34 -0.68 44.13
C GLY A 117 0.04 -1.28 43.78
N GLY A 118 0.20 -1.92 42.63
CA GLY A 118 1.45 -2.56 42.21
C GLY A 118 2.58 -1.56 41.95
N LEU A 119 3.83 -2.02 42.10
CA LEU A 119 5.03 -1.19 41.92
C LEU A 119 5.52 -1.18 40.47
N GLY A 120 6.26 -0.14 40.09
CA GLY A 120 7.05 -0.10 38.85
C GLY A 120 6.27 0.26 37.57
N HIS A 121 5.01 0.66 37.68
CA HIS A 121 4.17 1.07 36.56
C HIS A 121 3.11 2.08 37.00
N ASN A 122 2.64 2.94 36.08
CA ASN A 122 1.63 3.97 36.40
C ASN A 122 0.24 3.52 35.97
N GLU A 123 -0.77 4.28 36.36
CA GLU A 123 -2.16 4.05 35.95
C GLU A 123 -2.32 3.90 34.43
N HIS A 124 -1.55 4.69 33.67
CA HIS A 124 -1.61 4.73 32.20
C HIS A 124 -1.00 3.49 31.54
N SER A 125 -0.08 2.79 32.22
CA SER A 125 0.55 1.55 31.75
C SER A 125 0.08 0.32 32.54
N CYS A 126 -0.96 0.46 33.38
CA CYS A 126 -1.50 -0.62 34.20
C CYS A 126 -2.30 -1.60 33.34
N LYS A 127 -1.99 -2.89 33.47
CA LYS A 127 -2.63 -4.00 32.74
C LYS A 127 -3.79 -4.65 33.52
N ALA A 128 -4.08 -4.19 34.73
CA ALA A 128 -5.24 -4.66 35.48
C ALA A 128 -6.55 -4.36 34.72
N PRO A 129 -7.64 -5.11 34.95
CA PRO A 129 -8.98 -4.76 34.48
C PRO A 129 -9.54 -3.54 35.22
N ILE A 130 -10.34 -2.71 34.56
CA ILE A 130 -11.01 -1.55 35.18
C ILE A 130 -12.22 -2.18 35.87
N ALA A 131 -12.27 -2.11 37.20
CA ALA A 131 -13.49 -2.47 37.91
C ALA A 131 -14.55 -1.41 37.58
N ASP A 132 -15.76 -1.86 37.25
CA ASP A 132 -16.92 -1.01 36.99
C ASP A 132 -17.28 -0.15 38.23
#